data_AF-A0AAP9UPQ5-F1
#
_entry.id   AF-A0AAP9UPQ5-F1
#
_cell.length_a   1.000
_cell.length_b   1.000
_cell.length_c   1.000
_cell.angle_alpha   90.00
_cell.angle_beta   90.00
_cell.angle_gamma   90.00
#
_symmetry.space_group_name_H-M   'P 1'
#
loop_
_entity.id
_entity.type
_entity.pdbx_description
1 polymer ?
#
loop_
_entity_poly.entity_id
_entity_poly.type
_entity_poly.pdbx_seq_one_letter_code
_entity_poly.pdbx_strand_id
1 'polypeptide(L)' 'MYFVSGFVSVLLGLVMLFTLRLLSVAIPHVITDAAGNDEASAYFQSSVLFYPVLLLILGVVLIIVHLRTNDKEKDSFKGE' A
#
# COMPACT_ATOMS: atom_id res chain seq x y z
N MET A 1 -11.78 -12.68 -9.38
CA MET A 1 -11.41 -12.70 -7.94
C MET A 1 -10.22 -11.79 -7.60
N TYR A 2 -9.10 -11.85 -8.32
CA TYR A 2 -7.90 -11.02 -8.04
C TYR A 2 -8.11 -9.50 -8.11
N PHE A 3 -9.05 -9.01 -8.93
CA PHE A 3 -9.36 -7.57 -9.01
C PHE A 3 -9.90 -6.99 -7.70
N VAL A 4 -10.88 -7.66 -7.10
CA VAL A 4 -11.54 -7.17 -5.88
C VAL A 4 -10.57 -7.21 -4.71
N SER A 5 -9.80 -8.29 -4.56
CA SER A 5 -8.76 -8.37 -3.52
C SER A 5 -7.65 -7.34 -3.74
N GLY A 6 -7.25 -7.12 -5.00
CA GLY A 6 -6.29 -6.08 -5.36
C GLY A 6 -6.79 -4.67 -5.01
N PHE A 7 -8.01 -4.35 -5.40
CA PHE A 7 -8.65 -3.07 -5.11
C PHE A 7 -8.80 -2.81 -3.60
N VAL A 8 -9.27 -3.81 -2.84
CA VAL A 8 -9.38 -3.71 -1.37
C VAL A 8 -8.01 -3.52 -0.72
N SER A 9 -6.96 -4.22 -1.20
CA SER A 9 -5.59 -4.04 -0.69
C SER A 9 -5.07 -2.63 -0.93
N VAL A 10 -5.32 -2.06 -2.12
CA VAL A 10 -4.96 -0.66 -2.42
C VAL A 10 -5.71 0.29 -1.49
N LEU A 11 -7.02 0.10 -1.33
CA LEU A 11 -7.84 0.95 -0.46
C LEU A 11 -7.35 0.92 0.99
N LEU A 12 -7.03 -0.26 1.52
CA LEU A 12 -6.45 -0.43 2.86
C LEU A 12 -5.11 0.28 3.00
N GLY A 13 -4.21 0.14 2.02
CA GLY A 13 -2.93 0.84 2.01
C GLY A 13 -3.10 2.37 2.04
N LEU A 14 -4.04 2.90 1.26
CA LEU A 14 -4.36 4.33 1.24
C LEU A 14 -4.96 4.81 2.57
N VAL A 15 -5.88 4.06 3.16
CA VAL A 15 -6.48 4.39 4.46
C VAL A 15 -5.42 4.40 5.57
N MET A 16 -4.50 3.44 5.56
CA MET A 16 -3.37 3.42 6.49
C MET A 16 -2.49 4.66 6.31
N LEU A 17 -2.08 5.00 5.09
CA LEU A 17 -1.28 6.22 4.84
C LEU A 17 -2.00 7.49 5.29
N PHE A 18 -3.30 7.59 5.03
CA PHE A 18 -4.13 8.71 5.46
C PHE A 18 -4.19 8.81 6.98
N THR A 19 -4.41 7.69 7.67
CA THR A 19 -4.45 7.63 9.14
C THR A 19 -3.11 8.00 9.74
N LEU A 20 -2.01 7.51 9.17
CA LEU A 20 -0.65 7.87 9.59
C LEU A 20 -0.37 9.36 9.41
N ARG A 21 -0.83 9.94 8.29
CA ARG A 21 -0.71 11.38 8.06
C ARG A 21 -1.52 12.19 9.07
N LEU A 22 -2.75 11.79 9.35
CA LEU A 22 -3.58 12.42 10.38
C LEU A 22 -2.93 12.34 11.76
N LEU A 23 -2.41 11.18 12.14
CA LEU A 23 -1.75 10.97 13.43
C LEU A 23 -0.48 11.81 13.54
N SER A 24 0.29 11.91 12.45
CA SER A 24 1.50 12.75 12.39
C SER A 24 1.21 14.24 12.53
N VAL A 25 0.07 14.71 12.02
CA VAL A 25 -0.36 16.11 12.18
C VAL A 25 -0.94 16.34 13.57
N ALA A 26 -1.72 15.40 14.10
CA ALA A 26 -2.41 15.52 15.38
C ALA A 26 -1.47 15.36 16.59
N ILE A 27 -0.42 14.55 16.47
CA ILE A 27 0.52 14.24 17.56
C ILE A 27 1.96 14.42 17.07
N PRO A 28 2.41 15.66 16.82
CA PRO A 28 3.76 15.91 16.30
C PRO A 28 4.86 15.47 17.28
N HIS A 29 4.65 15.65 18.59
CA HIS A 29 5.67 15.37 19.62
C HIS A 29 6.06 13.90 19.77
N VAL A 30 5.22 12.93 19.39
CA VAL A 30 5.56 11.50 19.54
C VAL A 30 6.42 10.99 18.37
N ILE A 31 6.44 11.70 17.24
CA ILE A 31 7.21 11.30 16.04
C ILE A 31 8.57 12.00 16.01
N THR A 32 8.67 13.21 16.57
CA THR A 32 9.90 14.02 16.53
C THR A 32 10.72 14.01 17.82
N ASP A 33 10.20 13.49 18.94
CA ASP A 33 10.82 13.64 20.27
C ASP A 33 11.27 12.32 20.92
N ALA A 34 11.82 11.38 20.12
CA ALA A 34 12.70 10.35 20.66
C ALA A 34 14.13 10.92 20.81
N ALA A 35 14.31 11.86 21.75
CA ALA A 35 15.61 12.28 22.29
C ALA A 35 16.64 12.91 21.33
N GLY A 36 16.21 13.72 20.34
CA GLY A 36 17.14 14.47 19.46
C GLY A 36 18.06 13.58 18.62
N ASN A 37 17.72 12.30 18.45
CA ASN A 37 18.45 11.35 17.63
C ASN A 37 17.69 11.13 16.31
N ASP A 38 18.08 11.89 15.29
CA ASP A 38 17.45 11.90 13.97
C ASP A 38 17.37 10.50 13.33
N GLU A 39 18.36 9.63 13.61
CA GLU A 39 18.40 8.26 13.09
C GLU A 39 17.24 7.42 13.63
N ALA A 40 16.98 7.48 14.94
CA ALA A 40 15.89 6.73 15.58
C ALA A 40 14.51 7.16 15.06
N SER A 41 14.34 8.45 14.78
CA SER A 41 13.10 8.98 14.18
C SER A 41 12.88 8.46 12.75
N ALA A 42 13.94 8.39 11.95
CA ALA A 42 13.89 7.87 10.58
C ALA A 42 13.59 6.36 10.53
N TYR A 43 14.14 5.58 11.47
CA TYR A 43 13.82 4.15 11.61
C TYR A 43 12.36 3.91 12.00
N PHE A 44 11.82 4.73 12.91
CA PHE A 44 10.41 4.64 13.29
C PHE A 44 9.49 4.98 12.10
N GLN A 45 9.79 6.09 11.41
CA GLN A 45 8.99 6.54 10.27
C GLN A 45 9.02 5.54 9.11
N SER A 46 10.18 4.97 8.79
CA SER A 46 10.31 3.94 7.75
C SER A 46 9.60 2.63 8.11
N SER A 47 9.68 2.20 9.38
CA SER A 47 8.97 1.00 9.87
C SER A 47 7.45 1.15 9.76
N VAL A 48 6.94 2.34 10.08
CA VAL A 48 5.50 2.63 10.03
C VAL A 48 4.97 2.71 8.59
N LEU A 49 5.80 3.12 7.62
CA LEU A 49 5.46 3.15 6.20
C LEU A 49 5.53 1.77 5.52
N PHE A 50 6.20 0.78 6.12
CA PHE A 50 6.45 -0.51 5.49
C PHE A 50 5.15 -1.25 5.08
N TYR A 51 4.23 -1.44 6.03
CA TYR A 51 2.97 -2.15 5.80
C TYR A 51 2.05 -1.47 4.77
N PRO A 52 1.76 -0.16 4.84
CA PRO A 52 0.91 0.49 3.85
C PRO A 52 1.51 0.41 2.44
N VAL A 53 2.82 0.61 2.30
CA VAL A 53 3.50 0.52 0.99
C VAL A 53 3.43 -0.91 0.44
N LEU A 54 3.64 -1.92 1.28
CA LEU A 54 3.55 -3.32 0.87
C LEU A 54 2.13 -3.69 0.39
N LEU A 55 1.09 -3.20 1.07
CA LEU A 55 -0.31 -3.39 0.67
C LEU A 55 -0.64 -2.73 -0.67
N LEU A 56 -0.08 -1.55 -0.94
CA LEU A 56 -0.24 -0.87 -2.23
C LEU A 56 0.41 -1.67 -3.36
N ILE A 57 1.66 -2.12 -3.17
CA ILE A 57 2.38 -2.94 -4.16
C ILE A 57 1.61 -4.23 -4.44
N LEU A 58 1.21 -4.95 -3.39
CA LEU A 58 0.44 -6.19 -3.53
C LEU A 58 -0.87 -5.96 -4.30
N GLY A 59 -1.60 -4.89 -3.96
CA GLY A 59 -2.85 -4.55 -4.62
C GLY A 59 -2.66 -4.27 -6.11
N VAL A 60 -1.64 -3.49 -6.47
CA VAL A 60 -1.30 -3.20 -7.88
C VAL A 60 -0.92 -4.48 -8.63
N VAL A 61 -0.09 -5.35 -8.03
CA VAL A 61 0.29 -6.63 -8.64
C VAL A 61 -0.93 -7.49 -8.93
N LEU A 62 -1.86 -7.61 -7.97
CA LEU A 62 -3.09 -8.40 -8.14
C LEU A 62 -3.98 -7.85 -9.25
N ILE A 63 -4.09 -6.53 -9.38
CA ILE A 63 -4.84 -5.89 -10.46
C ILE A 63 -4.17 -6.18 -11.81
N ILE A 64 -2.85 -6.03 -11.92
CA ILE A 64 -2.10 -6.31 -13.16
C ILE A 64 -2.27 -7.78 -13.55
N VAL A 65 -2.12 -8.70 -12.60
CA VAL A 65 -2.31 -10.14 -12.84
C VAL A 65 -3.73 -10.39 -13.35
N HIS A 66 -4.75 -9.80 -12.72
CA HIS A 66 -6.12 -9.96 -13.17
C HIS A 66 -6.35 -9.51 -14.62
N LEU A 67 -5.83 -8.32 -14.98
CA LEU A 67 -5.95 -7.78 -16.34
C LEU A 67 -5.26 -8.70 -17.35
N ARG A 68 -4.03 -9.12 -17.06
CA ARG A 68 -3.26 -10.02 -17.93
C ARG A 68 -3.93 -11.38 -18.12
N THR A 69 -4.57 -11.93 -17.09
CA THR A 69 -5.28 -13.22 -17.21
C THR A 69 -6.53 -13.08 -18.06
N ASN A 70 -7.32 -12.02 -17.88
CA ASN A 70 -8.53 -11.79 -18.69
C ASN A 70 -8.22 -11.52 -20.17
N ASP A 71 -7.11 -10.84 -20.48
CA ASP A 71 -6.71 -10.58 -21.87
C ASP A 71 -6.40 -11.88 -22.60
N LYS A 72 -5.68 -12.80 -21.95
CA LYS A 72 -5.37 -14.12 -22.52
C LYS A 72 -6.61 -14.98 -22.74
N GLU A 73 -7.59 -14.90 -21.86
CA GLU A 73 -8.86 -15.61 -22.02
C GLU A 73 -9.63 -15.09 -23.25
N LYS A 74 -9.67 -13.77 -23.44
CA LYS A 74 -10.32 -13.14 -24.61
C LYS A 74 -9.66 -13.48 -25.95
N ASP A 75 -8.33 -13.57 -25.98
CA ASP A 75 -7.61 -13.94 -27.20
C ASP A 75 -7.78 -15.42 -27.56
N SER A 76 -7.91 -16.30 -26.57
CA SER A 76 -8.21 -17.72 -26.78
C SER A 76 -9.57 -17.95 -27.46
N PHE A 77 -10.57 -17.12 -27.17
CA PHE A 77 -11.92 -17.24 -27.76
C PHE A 77 -12.05 -16.65 -29.17
N LYS A 78 -11.03 -15.92 -29.66
CA LYS A 78 -11.03 -15.34 -31.02
C LYS A 78 -10.30 -16.20 -32.05
N GLY A 79 -9.66 -17.29 -31.63
CA GLY A 79 -8.90 -18.21 -32.48
C GLY A 79 -9.63 -19.50 -32.87
N GLU A 80 -10.88 -19.69 -32.40
CA GLU A 80 -11.81 -20.75 -32.83
C GLU A 80 -12.89 -20.18 -33.77
#